data_AF-A0A178XIS2-F1
#
_entry.id   AF-A0A178XIS2-F1
#
_cell.length_a   1.000
_cell.length_b   1.000
_cell.length_c   1.000
_cell.angle_alpha   90.00
_cell.angle_beta   90.00
_cell.angle_gamma   90.00
#
_symmetry.space_group_name_H-M   'P 1'
#
loop_
_entity.id
_entity.type
_entity.pdbx_description
1 polymer ?
#
loop_
_entity_poly.entity_id
_entity_poly.type
_entity_poly.pdbx_seq_one_letter_code
_entity_poly.pdbx_strand_id
1 'polypeptide(L)'
;MNIALKSPPIPGCDIPAYSPSGNECPLFESAWSRQLPLLLKGPTGCGKTRFVAHMAAKLGLPLSTVSCHDDLAAADLTGRYLLKGGDTVWVDGPLTRAVREGGICYLDEIVEARKDVAVVLHPLTDDRRILPLERTGELLEAPPGFMLVVSYNPGYQNLLKTLKPSTRQRFVAIEFDFLPRDREIAVVSEESGLDENRVAPLVDLAHRLRSLKGHDLEEGVSTRLLVYCASLVDSGVTVRDAVLATMIEPLTDEPDVKSALIEIADAVIR
;
A
#
# COMPACT_ATOMS: atom_id res chain seq x y z
N MET A 1 5.73 15.85 29.30
CA MET A 1 4.45 16.58 29.36
C MET A 1 3.53 15.93 28.35
N ASN A 2 2.65 15.03 28.82
CA ASN A 2 1.75 14.25 27.96
C ASN A 2 0.66 15.16 27.39
N ILE A 3 0.73 15.46 26.11
CA ILE A 3 -0.41 16.03 25.38
C ILE A 3 -1.16 14.84 24.77
N ALA A 4 -2.06 14.27 25.57
CA ALA A 4 -3.08 13.36 25.06
C ALA A 4 -4.12 14.19 24.30
N LEU A 5 -3.96 14.33 22.98
CA LEU A 5 -5.04 14.80 22.11
C LEU A 5 -6.00 13.63 21.88
N LYS A 6 -7.04 13.55 22.72
CA LYS A 6 -8.24 12.76 22.44
C LYS A 6 -9.05 13.50 21.38
N SER A 7 -8.70 13.34 20.11
CA SER A 7 -9.70 13.52 19.06
C SER A 7 -10.72 12.39 19.24
N PRO A 8 -12.03 12.67 19.40
CA PRO A 8 -13.01 11.59 19.48
C PRO A 8 -12.97 10.81 18.16
N PRO A 9 -13.01 9.47 18.19
CA PRO A 9 -13.14 8.68 16.97
C PRO A 9 -14.41 9.13 16.23
N ILE A 10 -14.29 9.33 14.92
CA ILE A 10 -15.42 9.66 14.04
C ILE A 10 -16.46 8.55 14.23
N PRO A 11 -17.69 8.84 14.69
CA PRO A 11 -18.69 7.80 14.93
C PRO A 11 -19.04 7.08 13.62
N GLY A 12 -18.82 5.76 13.57
CA GLY A 12 -19.26 4.89 12.47
C GLY A 12 -18.19 4.49 11.44
N CYS A 13 -16.91 4.75 11.70
CA CYS A 13 -15.83 4.21 10.85
C CYS A 13 -15.33 2.88 11.44
N ASP A 14 -15.80 1.75 10.91
CA ASP A 14 -15.23 0.44 11.26
C ASP A 14 -13.74 0.44 10.92
N ILE A 15 -12.90 0.13 11.91
CA ILE A 15 -11.45 0.04 11.70
C ILE A 15 -11.20 -1.17 10.79
N PRO A 16 -10.63 -0.99 9.58
CA PRO A 16 -10.36 -2.10 8.69
C PRO A 16 -9.53 -3.18 9.39
N ALA A 17 -9.96 -4.45 9.34
CA ALA A 17 -9.22 -5.52 10.01
C ALA A 17 -7.79 -5.60 9.43
N TYR A 18 -6.80 -5.76 10.29
CA TYR A 18 -5.40 -5.85 9.89
C TYR A 18 -4.66 -6.74 10.88
N SER A 19 -3.88 -7.69 10.38
CA SER A 19 -3.04 -8.55 11.20
C SER A 19 -1.60 -8.01 11.19
N PRO A 20 -1.09 -7.50 12.33
CA PRO A 20 0.30 -7.09 12.43
C PRO A 20 1.26 -8.26 12.16
N SER A 21 2.39 -7.98 11.50
CA SER A 21 3.48 -8.93 11.26
C SER A 21 4.65 -8.73 12.22
N GLY A 22 4.90 -7.50 12.67
CA GLY A 22 6.02 -7.14 13.54
C GLY A 22 5.75 -5.88 14.36
N ASN A 23 6.61 -4.87 14.22
CA ASN A 23 6.56 -3.61 14.97
C ASN A 23 6.06 -2.42 14.15
N GLU A 24 5.41 -2.67 13.00
CA GLU A 24 4.93 -1.64 12.09
C GLU A 24 3.88 -0.72 12.71
N CYS A 25 2.92 -1.26 13.49
CA CYS A 25 1.94 -0.45 14.21
C CYS A 25 2.59 0.56 15.19
N PRO A 26 3.43 0.13 16.16
CA PRO A 26 4.06 1.07 17.08
C PRO A 26 5.06 2.02 16.39
N LEU A 27 5.72 1.59 15.31
CA LEU A 27 6.58 2.48 14.50
C LEU A 27 5.76 3.56 13.81
N PHE A 28 4.60 3.23 13.24
CA PHE A 28 3.70 4.19 12.62
C PHE A 28 3.19 5.21 13.64
N GLU A 29 2.71 4.77 14.80
CA GLU A 29 2.24 5.66 15.88
C GLU A 29 3.35 6.58 16.37
N SER A 30 4.57 6.05 16.52
CA SER A 30 5.74 6.82 16.92
C SER A 30 6.12 7.87 15.86
N ALA A 31 6.12 7.48 14.58
CA ALA A 31 6.39 8.39 13.47
C ALA A 31 5.33 9.50 13.40
N TRP A 32 4.04 9.15 13.52
CA TRP A 32 2.94 10.10 13.54
C TRP A 32 3.05 11.10 14.70
N SER A 33 3.28 10.63 15.92
CA SER A 33 3.40 11.50 17.10
C SER A 33 4.57 12.50 17.02
N ARG A 34 5.58 12.15 16.22
CA ARG A 34 6.76 12.97 15.94
C ARG A 34 6.70 13.68 14.59
N GLN A 35 5.56 13.59 13.90
CA GLN A 35 5.30 14.27 12.63
C GLN A 35 6.30 13.88 11.52
N LEU A 36 6.80 12.64 11.59
CA LEU A 36 7.80 12.11 10.65
C LEU A 36 7.09 11.48 9.44
N PRO A 37 7.54 11.75 8.21
CA PRO A 37 6.99 11.10 7.03
C PRO A 37 7.42 9.64 6.96
N LEU A 38 6.56 8.79 6.40
CA LEU A 38 6.73 7.34 6.41
C LEU A 38 6.83 6.75 5.00
N LEU A 39 7.75 5.80 4.83
CA LEU A 39 7.99 5.05 3.60
C LEU A 39 7.69 3.58 3.85
N LEU A 40 6.75 3.01 3.11
CA LEU A 40 6.41 1.59 3.14
C LEU A 40 7.04 0.88 1.93
N LYS A 41 7.88 -0.13 2.17
CA LYS A 41 8.44 -0.97 1.10
C LYS A 41 8.06 -2.43 1.32
N GLY A 42 7.77 -3.15 0.24
CA GLY A 42 7.44 -4.57 0.31
C GLY A 42 6.74 -5.05 -0.95
N PRO A 43 6.55 -6.36 -1.16
CA PRO A 43 5.97 -6.91 -2.39
C PRO A 43 4.53 -6.43 -2.62
N THR A 44 4.03 -6.56 -3.84
CA THR A 44 2.63 -6.25 -4.12
C THR A 44 1.70 -7.18 -3.34
N GLY A 45 0.54 -6.65 -2.92
CA GLY A 45 -0.50 -7.45 -2.27
C GLY A 45 -0.12 -8.04 -0.91
N CYS A 46 0.89 -7.51 -0.20
CA CYS A 46 1.22 -7.89 1.19
C CYS A 46 0.51 -7.07 2.28
N GLY A 47 -0.39 -6.14 1.90
CA GLY A 47 -1.23 -5.41 2.85
C GLY A 47 -0.81 -3.97 3.21
N LYS A 48 0.15 -3.35 2.51
CA LYS A 48 0.58 -1.95 2.77
C LYS A 48 -0.58 -0.94 2.79
N THR A 49 -1.41 -0.93 1.75
CA THR A 49 -2.56 -0.01 1.65
C THR A 49 -3.58 -0.25 2.75
N ARG A 50 -3.83 -1.53 3.09
CA ARG A 50 -4.74 -1.90 4.19
C ARG A 50 -4.19 -1.50 5.55
N PHE A 51 -2.88 -1.61 5.76
CA PHE A 51 -2.21 -1.11 6.95
C PHE A 51 -2.39 0.40 7.14
N VAL A 52 -2.20 1.21 6.08
CA VAL A 52 -2.40 2.66 6.18
C VAL A 52 -3.86 2.99 6.50
N ALA A 53 -4.82 2.31 5.86
CA ALA A 53 -6.24 2.48 6.16
C ALA A 53 -6.58 2.11 7.61
N HIS A 54 -6.05 0.99 8.11
CA HIS A 54 -6.19 0.57 9.51
C HIS A 54 -5.65 1.62 10.47
N MET A 55 -4.42 2.10 10.24
CA MET A 55 -3.79 3.09 11.12
C MET A 55 -4.49 4.45 11.08
N ALA A 56 -4.95 4.90 9.91
CA ALA A 56 -5.74 6.13 9.78
C ALA A 56 -7.04 6.05 10.57
N ALA A 57 -7.80 4.97 10.42
CA ALA A 57 -9.04 4.74 11.16
C ALA A 57 -8.78 4.62 12.68
N LYS A 58 -7.74 3.88 13.08
CA LYS A 58 -7.34 3.72 14.49
C LYS A 58 -6.97 5.05 15.14
N LEU A 59 -6.32 5.95 14.41
CA LEU A 59 -5.93 7.28 14.89
C LEU A 59 -7.05 8.34 14.72
N GLY A 60 -8.17 7.98 14.08
CA GLY A 60 -9.26 8.92 13.79
C GLY A 60 -8.88 10.02 12.80
N LEU A 61 -7.98 9.74 11.86
CA LEU A 61 -7.46 10.70 10.88
C LEU A 61 -8.12 10.49 9.51
N PRO A 62 -8.44 11.57 8.78
CA PRO A 62 -8.81 11.48 7.37
C PRO A 62 -7.67 10.85 6.55
N LEU A 63 -8.02 10.01 5.58
CA LEU A 63 -7.06 9.38 4.67
C LEU A 63 -7.38 9.77 3.23
N SER A 64 -6.42 10.39 2.55
CA SER A 64 -6.44 10.62 1.11
C SER A 64 -5.42 9.71 0.44
N THR A 65 -5.88 8.68 -0.26
CA THR A 65 -5.03 7.79 -1.05
C THR A 65 -4.94 8.27 -2.50
N VAL A 66 -3.72 8.31 -3.03
CA VAL A 66 -3.43 8.61 -4.43
C VAL A 66 -2.61 7.47 -5.01
N SER A 67 -3.14 6.80 -6.03
CA SER A 67 -2.38 5.82 -6.82
C SER A 67 -1.50 6.56 -7.81
N CYS A 68 -0.19 6.39 -7.70
CA CYS A 68 0.78 7.03 -8.58
C CYS A 68 0.91 6.27 -9.91
N HIS A 69 1.06 7.02 -10.99
CA HIS A 69 1.26 6.53 -12.35
C HIS A 69 1.99 7.59 -13.19
N ASP A 70 2.45 7.22 -14.39
CA ASP A 70 3.34 8.06 -15.21
C ASP A 70 2.74 9.39 -15.67
N ASP A 71 1.42 9.51 -15.67
CA ASP A 71 0.72 10.76 -16.03
C ASP A 71 0.45 11.66 -14.83
N LEU A 72 0.66 11.18 -13.60
CA LEU A 72 0.43 11.97 -12.39
C LEU A 72 1.47 13.08 -12.26
N ALA A 73 1.04 14.32 -12.40
CA ALA A 73 1.90 15.50 -12.28
C ALA A 73 1.79 16.17 -10.91
N ALA A 74 2.77 17.02 -10.58
CA ALA A 74 2.76 17.84 -9.37
C ALA A 74 1.44 18.62 -9.16
N ALA A 75 0.87 19.17 -10.24
CA ALA A 75 -0.37 19.95 -10.18
C ALA A 75 -1.60 19.10 -9.82
N ASP A 76 -1.59 17.80 -10.09
CA ASP A 76 -2.71 16.95 -9.70
C ASP A 76 -2.72 16.68 -8.19
N LEU A 77 -1.55 16.71 -7.55
CA LEU A 77 -1.41 16.62 -6.09
C LEU A 77 -1.71 17.94 -5.37
N THR A 78 -1.21 19.06 -5.89
CA THR A 78 -1.33 20.37 -5.24
C THR A 78 -2.63 21.08 -5.59
N GLY A 79 -3.11 20.95 -6.81
CA GLY A 79 -4.33 21.59 -7.27
C GLY A 79 -4.16 22.32 -8.59
N ARG A 80 -5.31 22.66 -9.17
CA ARG A 80 -5.40 23.29 -10.47
C ARG A 80 -6.61 24.19 -10.57
N TYR A 81 -6.49 25.20 -11.43
CA TYR A 81 -7.65 26.00 -11.83
C TYR A 81 -8.51 25.21 -12.81
N LEU A 82 -9.82 25.16 -12.55
CA LEU A 82 -10.84 24.60 -13.43
C LEU A 82 -11.81 25.69 -13.87
N LEU A 83 -12.34 25.56 -15.09
CA LEU A 83 -13.44 26.39 -15.55
C LEU A 83 -14.76 25.81 -15.03
N LYS A 84 -15.49 26.58 -14.23
CA LYS A 84 -16.84 26.24 -13.77
C LYS A 84 -17.76 27.40 -14.07
N GLY A 85 -18.74 27.18 -14.96
CA GLY A 85 -19.75 28.19 -15.28
C GLY A 85 -19.21 29.47 -15.94
N GLY A 86 -18.04 29.40 -16.58
CA GLY A 86 -17.36 30.58 -17.17
C GLY A 86 -16.31 31.22 -16.26
N ASP A 87 -16.28 30.87 -14.97
CA ASP A 87 -15.30 31.36 -14.02
C ASP A 87 -14.12 30.39 -13.85
N THR A 88 -12.94 30.96 -13.60
CA THR A 88 -11.74 30.20 -13.27
C THR A 88 -11.66 30.02 -11.75
N VAL A 89 -11.89 28.79 -11.27
CA VAL A 89 -11.90 28.48 -9.84
C VAL A 89 -10.74 27.56 -9.46
N TRP A 90 -10.08 27.84 -8.34
CA TRP A 90 -9.07 26.95 -7.79
C TRP A 90 -9.71 25.70 -7.19
N VAL A 91 -9.12 24.54 -7.44
CA VAL A 91 -9.52 23.27 -6.82
C VAL A 91 -8.29 22.60 -6.24
N ASP A 92 -8.33 22.40 -4.92
CA ASP A 92 -7.26 21.75 -4.18
C ASP A 92 -7.09 20.28 -4.60
N GLY A 93 -5.84 19.90 -4.85
CA GLY A 93 -5.46 18.51 -5.02
C GLY A 93 -5.50 17.73 -3.69
N PRO A 94 -5.37 16.40 -3.73
CA PRO A 94 -5.43 15.54 -2.56
C PRO A 94 -4.34 15.85 -1.52
N LEU A 95 -3.13 16.23 -1.94
CA LEU A 95 -2.07 16.61 -1.02
C LEU A 95 -2.43 17.91 -0.28
N THR A 96 -2.88 18.92 -1.02
CA THR A 96 -3.29 20.20 -0.43
C THR A 96 -4.46 20.04 0.53
N ARG A 97 -5.48 19.26 0.18
CA ARG A 97 -6.60 18.95 1.09
C ARG A 97 -6.11 18.29 2.37
N ALA A 98 -5.25 17.28 2.27
CA ALA A 98 -4.68 16.62 3.45
C ALA A 98 -3.87 17.57 4.34
N VAL A 99 -3.14 18.52 3.75
CA VAL A 99 -2.44 19.58 4.50
C VAL A 99 -3.44 20.50 5.19
N ARG A 100 -4.46 21.01 4.49
CA ARG A 100 -5.44 21.95 5.07
C ARG A 100 -6.30 21.32 6.16
N GLU A 101 -6.75 20.08 5.96
CA GLU A 101 -7.69 19.40 6.87
C GLU A 101 -6.96 18.73 8.04
N GLY A 102 -5.66 18.44 7.91
CA GLY A 102 -4.90 17.65 8.86
C GLY A 102 -5.31 16.18 8.80
N GLY A 103 -4.62 15.43 7.95
CA GLY A 103 -4.81 13.99 7.83
C GLY A 103 -3.64 13.30 7.12
N ILE A 104 -3.86 12.06 6.72
CA ILE A 104 -2.85 11.24 6.06
C ILE A 104 -2.99 11.41 4.55
N CYS A 105 -1.93 11.87 3.89
CA CYS A 105 -1.79 11.76 2.44
C CYS A 105 -0.96 10.51 2.13
N TYR A 106 -1.58 9.50 1.53
CA TYR A 106 -0.93 8.26 1.14
C TYR A 106 -0.70 8.22 -0.37
N LEU A 107 0.57 8.23 -0.79
CA LEU A 107 0.96 8.09 -2.20
C LEU A 107 1.41 6.65 -2.46
N ASP A 108 0.52 5.86 -3.06
CA ASP A 108 0.75 4.46 -3.37
C ASP A 108 1.57 4.35 -4.66
N GLU A 109 2.64 3.55 -4.64
CA GLU A 109 3.54 3.33 -5.80
C GLU A 109 4.23 4.61 -6.30
N ILE A 110 4.76 5.44 -5.39
CA ILE A 110 5.35 6.76 -5.68
C ILE A 110 6.44 6.78 -6.77
N VAL A 111 7.08 5.63 -7.02
CA VAL A 111 8.09 5.45 -8.07
C VAL A 111 7.52 5.52 -9.48
N GLU A 112 6.23 5.25 -9.66
CA GLU A 112 5.54 5.31 -10.94
C GLU A 112 5.09 6.72 -11.28
N ALA A 113 5.12 7.64 -10.31
CA ALA A 113 4.83 9.04 -10.57
C ALA A 113 5.96 9.71 -11.36
N ARG A 114 5.60 10.80 -12.04
CA ARG A 114 6.60 11.67 -12.68
C ARG A 114 7.58 12.22 -11.66
N LYS A 115 8.81 12.49 -12.11
CA LYS A 115 9.90 12.97 -11.25
C LYS A 115 9.59 14.30 -10.53
N ASP A 116 8.73 15.14 -11.09
CA ASP A 116 8.30 16.40 -10.48
C ASP A 116 7.42 16.20 -9.23
N VAL A 117 6.71 15.08 -9.13
CA VAL A 117 5.91 14.75 -7.94
C VAL A 117 6.79 14.65 -6.69
N ALA A 118 7.91 13.95 -6.75
CA ALA A 118 8.81 13.79 -5.60
C ALA A 118 9.38 15.14 -5.10
N VAL A 119 9.59 16.11 -6.01
CA VAL A 119 10.14 17.43 -5.68
C VAL A 119 9.16 18.23 -4.83
N VAL A 120 7.86 18.16 -5.12
CA VAL A 120 6.81 18.82 -4.35
C VAL A 120 6.73 18.32 -2.91
N LEU A 121 7.13 17.07 -2.65
CA LEU A 121 7.10 16.48 -1.31
C LEU A 121 8.25 16.96 -0.43
N HIS A 122 9.36 17.46 -1.00
CA HIS A 122 10.55 17.78 -0.22
C HIS A 122 10.29 18.80 0.90
N PRO A 123 9.58 19.93 0.67
CA PRO A 123 9.33 20.90 1.73
C PRO A 123 8.38 20.39 2.85
N LEU A 124 7.57 19.37 2.56
CA LEU A 124 6.71 18.71 3.55
C LEU A 124 7.44 17.66 4.41
N THR A 125 8.63 17.24 3.98
CA THR A 125 9.43 16.18 4.62
C THR A 125 10.66 16.70 5.34
N ASP A 126 10.93 18.01 5.26
CA ASP A 126 11.94 18.68 6.07
C ASP A 126 11.31 19.42 7.25
N ASP A 127 12.15 20.00 8.12
CA ASP A 127 11.72 20.64 9.37
C ASP A 127 10.73 21.79 9.19
N ARG A 128 10.62 22.37 7.97
CA ARG A 128 9.68 23.47 7.70
C ARG A 128 8.25 22.98 7.59
N ARG A 129 8.04 21.75 7.10
CA ARG A 129 6.72 21.14 6.89
C ARG A 129 5.73 22.08 6.18
N ILE A 130 6.16 22.66 5.05
CA ILE A 130 5.36 23.62 4.26
C ILE A 130 4.97 23.04 2.90
N LEU A 131 3.87 23.52 2.32
CA LEU A 131 3.45 23.26 0.94
C LEU A 131 3.26 24.59 0.21
N PRO A 132 4.24 25.02 -0.61
CA PRO A 132 4.07 26.18 -1.49
C PRO A 132 3.11 25.86 -2.64
N LEU A 133 2.09 26.69 -2.82
CA LEU A 133 1.15 26.62 -3.93
C LEU A 133 1.45 27.73 -4.94
N GLU A 134 2.42 27.50 -5.83
CA GLU A 134 2.92 28.51 -6.76
C GLU A 134 1.82 29.19 -7.59
N ARG A 135 0.75 28.46 -7.93
CA ARG A 135 -0.35 28.96 -8.78
C ARG A 135 -1.33 29.87 -8.03
N THR A 136 -1.44 29.77 -6.71
CA THR A 136 -2.27 30.66 -5.89
C THR A 136 -1.44 31.67 -5.10
N GLY A 137 -0.13 31.44 -4.98
CA GLY A 137 0.77 32.23 -4.13
C GLY A 137 0.67 31.88 -2.65
N GLU A 138 -0.15 30.89 -2.27
CA GLU A 138 -0.29 30.47 -0.88
C GLU A 138 0.93 29.66 -0.41
N LEU A 139 1.25 29.82 0.87
CA LEU A 139 2.22 28.98 1.55
C LEU A 139 1.49 28.31 2.72
N LEU A 140 1.25 27.01 2.60
CA LEU A 140 0.54 26.26 3.65
C LEU A 140 1.53 25.66 4.64
N GLU A 141 1.28 25.84 5.93
CA GLU A 141 1.99 25.12 6.99
C GLU A 141 1.23 23.83 7.31
N ALA A 142 1.93 22.70 7.31
CA ALA A 142 1.31 21.42 7.60
C ALA A 142 1.00 21.29 9.10
N PRO A 143 -0.28 21.05 9.46
CA PRO A 143 -0.67 20.99 10.86
C PRO A 143 -0.10 19.74 11.54
N PRO A 144 -0.13 19.67 12.88
CA PRO A 144 0.31 18.48 13.61
C PRO A 144 -0.40 17.19 13.23
N GLY A 145 -1.66 17.27 12.77
CA GLY A 145 -2.43 16.12 12.29
C GLY A 145 -2.03 15.61 10.90
N PHE A 146 -1.25 16.38 10.12
CA PHE A 146 -0.81 15.98 8.79
C PHE A 146 0.35 14.98 8.84
N MET A 147 0.22 13.90 8.07
CA MET A 147 1.28 12.93 7.84
C MET A 147 1.36 12.54 6.37
N LEU A 148 2.58 12.58 5.82
CA LEU A 148 2.86 12.05 4.49
C LEU A 148 3.31 10.59 4.59
N VAL A 149 2.61 9.71 3.89
CA VAL A 149 2.98 8.29 3.75
C VAL A 149 3.16 7.99 2.27
N VAL A 150 4.22 7.29 1.91
CA VAL A 150 4.45 6.85 0.53
C VAL A 150 4.79 5.35 0.51
N SER A 151 4.47 4.65 -0.58
CA SER A 151 4.83 3.24 -0.74
C SER A 151 5.54 2.97 -2.06
N TYR A 152 6.31 1.88 -2.11
CA TYR A 152 6.70 1.26 -3.37
C TYR A 152 6.98 -0.23 -3.24
N ASN A 153 6.96 -0.94 -4.36
CA ASN A 153 7.29 -2.36 -4.45
C ASN A 153 8.74 -2.52 -4.94
N PRO A 154 9.71 -2.92 -4.09
CA PRO A 154 11.07 -3.21 -4.54
C PRO A 154 11.07 -4.46 -5.44
N GLY A 155 11.72 -4.38 -6.60
CA GLY A 155 11.87 -5.50 -7.56
C GLY A 155 10.89 -5.50 -8.74
N TYR A 156 9.75 -4.80 -8.63
CA TYR A 156 8.76 -4.61 -9.71
C TYR A 156 9.23 -3.62 -10.79
N GLN A 157 10.23 -2.80 -10.48
CA GLN A 157 10.54 -1.59 -11.23
C GLN A 157 11.54 -1.86 -12.36
N ASN A 158 11.26 -1.26 -13.52
CA ASN A 158 12.28 -0.92 -14.49
C ASN A 158 13.48 -0.30 -13.76
N LEU A 159 14.70 -0.77 -14.01
CA LEU A 159 15.96 -0.29 -13.40
C LEU A 159 16.10 1.25 -13.40
N LEU A 160 15.36 1.94 -14.26
CA LEU A 160 15.34 3.39 -14.46
C LEU A 160 14.39 4.16 -13.52
N LYS A 161 13.42 3.51 -12.88
CA LYS A 161 12.39 4.14 -12.03
C LYS A 161 12.59 3.78 -10.56
N THR A 162 13.61 4.33 -9.93
CA THR A 162 13.89 4.15 -8.50
C THR A 162 13.78 5.47 -7.75
N LEU A 163 13.38 5.41 -6.47
CA LEU A 163 13.45 6.57 -5.59
C LEU A 163 14.91 6.98 -5.35
N LYS A 164 15.23 8.23 -5.64
CA LYS A 164 16.57 8.79 -5.39
C LYS A 164 16.95 8.63 -3.91
N PRO A 165 18.23 8.36 -3.59
CA PRO A 165 18.69 8.28 -2.19
C PRO A 165 18.32 9.51 -1.35
N SER A 166 18.40 10.71 -1.95
CA SER A 166 18.03 11.97 -1.31
C SER A 166 16.56 12.06 -0.89
N THR A 167 15.67 11.39 -1.62
CA THR A 167 14.25 11.33 -1.28
C THR A 167 14.03 10.29 -0.20
N ARG A 168 14.66 9.10 -0.30
CA ARG A 168 14.55 8.03 0.73
C ARG A 168 15.05 8.47 2.11
N GLN A 169 16.14 9.22 2.19
CA GLN A 169 16.72 9.70 3.45
C GLN A 169 15.87 10.75 4.17
N ARG A 170 14.70 11.11 3.63
CA ARG A 170 13.73 12.00 4.26
C ARG A 170 12.61 11.26 4.99
N PHE A 171 12.57 9.93 4.94
CA PHE A 171 11.48 9.12 5.50
C PHE A 171 11.99 8.13 6.54
N VAL A 172 11.15 7.87 7.54
CA VAL A 172 11.23 6.64 8.33
C VAL A 172 10.72 5.50 7.46
N ALA A 173 11.44 4.39 7.37
CA ALA A 173 11.06 3.27 6.51
C ALA A 173 10.56 2.06 7.31
N ILE A 174 9.47 1.45 6.85
CA ILE A 174 8.99 0.15 7.34
C ILE A 174 9.00 -0.83 6.17
N GLU A 175 9.58 -2.00 6.42
CA GLU A 175 9.60 -3.10 5.46
C GLU A 175 8.47 -4.07 5.74
N PHE A 176 7.75 -4.41 4.69
CA PHE A 176 6.69 -5.39 4.66
C PHE A 176 7.16 -6.58 3.85
N ASP A 177 6.74 -7.75 4.29
CA ASP A 177 6.82 -9.00 3.55
C ASP A 177 5.49 -9.74 3.71
N PHE A 178 5.35 -10.88 3.04
CA PHE A 178 4.21 -11.76 3.26
C PHE A 178 4.13 -12.23 4.72
N LEU A 179 2.90 -12.47 5.18
CA LEU A 179 2.65 -12.87 6.55
C LEU A 179 3.28 -14.24 6.86
N PRO A 180 3.71 -14.48 8.11
CA PRO A 180 4.02 -15.82 8.57
C PRO A 180 2.83 -16.76 8.35
N ARG A 181 3.11 -18.02 8.00
CA ARG A 181 2.12 -19.04 7.59
C ARG A 181 0.81 -18.98 8.38
N ASP A 182 0.88 -19.12 9.71
CA ASP A 182 -0.32 -19.22 10.54
C ASP A 182 -1.14 -17.92 10.56
N ARG A 183 -0.49 -16.76 10.46
CA ARG A 183 -1.19 -15.47 10.33
C ARG A 183 -1.78 -15.28 8.95
N GLU A 184 -1.10 -15.74 7.91
CA GLU A 184 -1.64 -15.67 6.55
C GLU A 184 -2.86 -16.58 6.38
N ILE A 185 -2.87 -17.75 7.02
CA ILE A 185 -4.04 -18.65 7.06
C ILE A 185 -5.24 -17.93 7.68
N ALA A 186 -5.06 -17.33 8.86
CA ALA A 186 -6.14 -16.62 9.55
C ALA A 186 -6.69 -15.46 8.70
N VAL A 187 -5.81 -14.64 8.12
CA VAL A 187 -6.22 -13.52 7.26
C VAL A 187 -6.94 -14.00 6.01
N VAL A 188 -6.41 -15.01 5.31
CA VAL A 188 -7.04 -15.52 4.09
C VAL A 188 -8.38 -16.18 4.41
N SER A 189 -8.49 -16.90 5.52
CA SER A 189 -9.74 -17.51 5.98
C SER A 189 -10.80 -16.45 6.27
N GLU A 190 -10.46 -15.42 7.06
CA GLU A 190 -11.36 -14.33 7.40
C GLU A 190 -11.84 -13.56 6.16
N GLU A 191 -10.94 -13.23 5.23
CA GLU A 191 -11.27 -12.44 4.04
C GLU A 191 -12.02 -13.25 2.97
N SER A 192 -11.79 -14.55 2.87
CA SER A 192 -12.41 -15.40 1.84
C SER A 192 -13.68 -16.12 2.31
N GLY A 193 -13.88 -16.28 3.62
CA GLY A 193 -14.92 -17.14 4.20
C GLY A 193 -14.56 -18.63 4.25
N LEU A 194 -13.43 -19.03 3.65
CA LEU A 194 -13.00 -20.43 3.59
C LEU A 194 -12.38 -20.87 4.92
N ASP A 195 -12.77 -22.05 5.43
CA ASP A 195 -12.22 -22.62 6.66
C ASP A 195 -10.69 -22.73 6.66
N GLU A 196 -10.05 -22.43 7.80
CA GLU A 196 -8.59 -22.44 7.94
C GLU A 196 -7.94 -23.76 7.50
N ASN A 197 -8.58 -24.91 7.72
CA ASN A 197 -8.03 -26.21 7.31
C ASN A 197 -7.98 -26.36 5.77
N ARG A 198 -8.90 -25.71 5.06
CA ARG A 198 -8.94 -25.67 3.60
C ARG A 198 -8.03 -24.58 3.02
N VAL A 199 -7.78 -23.51 3.78
CA VAL A 199 -6.84 -22.44 3.43
C VAL A 199 -5.38 -22.87 3.61
N ALA A 200 -5.08 -23.67 4.65
CA ALA A 200 -3.72 -24.04 4.99
C ALA A 200 -2.91 -24.63 3.82
N PRO A 201 -3.42 -25.59 3.02
CA PRO A 201 -2.70 -26.11 1.85
C PRO A 201 -2.43 -25.05 0.77
N LEU A 202 -3.33 -24.07 0.60
CA LEU A 202 -3.15 -22.97 -0.37
C LEU A 202 -2.00 -22.05 0.07
N VAL A 203 -1.95 -21.71 1.37
CA VAL A 203 -0.86 -20.92 1.94
C VAL A 203 0.47 -21.68 1.83
N ASP A 204 0.48 -22.98 2.13
CA ASP A 204 1.67 -23.83 2.00
C ASP A 204 2.19 -23.85 0.55
N LEU A 205 1.29 -23.93 -0.44
CA LEU A 205 1.65 -23.80 -1.84
C LEU A 205 2.24 -22.41 -2.14
N ALA A 206 1.59 -21.31 -1.73
CA ALA A 206 2.11 -19.97 -1.98
C ALA A 206 3.50 -19.75 -1.39
N HIS A 207 3.77 -20.26 -0.18
CA HIS A 207 5.10 -20.17 0.46
C HIS A 207 6.16 -20.90 -0.37
N ARG A 208 5.83 -22.08 -0.91
CA ARG A 208 6.71 -22.81 -1.84
C ARG A 208 6.94 -22.03 -3.12
N LEU A 209 5.89 -21.51 -3.74
CA LEU A 209 6.00 -20.73 -4.99
C LEU A 209 6.83 -19.46 -4.79
N ARG A 210 6.67 -18.77 -3.65
CA ARG A 210 7.48 -17.59 -3.29
C ARG A 210 8.97 -17.91 -3.15
N SER A 211 9.33 -19.14 -2.76
CA SER A 211 10.73 -19.56 -2.66
C SER A 211 11.45 -19.70 -4.02
N LEU A 212 10.69 -19.74 -5.12
CA LEU A 212 11.21 -19.79 -6.49
C LEU A 212 11.50 -18.40 -7.06
N LYS A 213 11.15 -17.33 -6.34
CA LYS A 213 11.39 -15.96 -6.75
C LYS A 213 12.89 -15.72 -6.99
N GLY A 214 13.22 -15.13 -8.14
CA GLY A 214 14.60 -14.83 -8.54
C GLY A 214 15.34 -16.00 -9.21
N HIS A 215 14.68 -17.15 -9.37
CA HIS A 215 15.15 -18.25 -10.21
C HIS A 215 14.27 -18.37 -11.46
N ASP A 216 13.03 -18.83 -11.27
CA ASP A 216 12.08 -19.13 -12.34
C ASP A 216 10.88 -18.16 -12.37
N LEU A 217 10.78 -17.28 -11.37
CA LEU A 217 9.69 -16.31 -11.23
C LEU A 217 10.24 -14.91 -10.95
N GLU A 218 9.64 -13.91 -11.61
CA GLU A 218 9.88 -12.50 -11.31
C GLU A 218 9.32 -12.13 -9.93
N GLU A 219 8.12 -12.63 -9.61
CA GLU A 219 7.42 -12.39 -8.34
C GLU A 219 6.80 -13.65 -7.74
N GLY A 220 6.62 -13.65 -6.42
CA GLY A 220 5.90 -14.71 -5.72
C GLY A 220 4.41 -14.42 -5.62
N VAL A 221 3.60 -15.46 -5.36
CA VAL A 221 2.15 -15.33 -5.14
C VAL A 221 1.84 -14.32 -4.04
N SER A 222 1.09 -13.27 -4.36
CA SER A 222 0.67 -12.30 -3.35
C SER A 222 -0.42 -12.84 -2.42
N THR A 223 -0.53 -12.30 -1.19
CA THR A 223 -1.65 -12.63 -0.29
C THR A 223 -3.01 -12.28 -0.92
N ARG A 224 -3.06 -11.26 -1.79
CA ARG A 224 -4.27 -10.95 -2.58
C ARG A 224 -4.71 -12.11 -3.46
N LEU A 225 -3.78 -12.74 -4.19
CA LEU A 225 -4.09 -13.88 -5.05
C LEU A 225 -4.50 -15.11 -4.25
N LEU A 226 -3.94 -15.30 -3.05
CA LEU A 226 -4.40 -16.32 -2.10
C LEU A 226 -5.85 -16.10 -1.66
N VAL A 227 -6.24 -14.86 -1.32
CA VAL A 227 -7.63 -14.53 -0.99
C VAL A 227 -8.54 -14.85 -2.18
N TYR A 228 -8.16 -14.46 -3.40
CA TYR A 228 -8.94 -14.79 -4.59
C TYR A 228 -9.07 -16.30 -4.80
N CYS A 229 -7.97 -17.06 -4.65
CA CYS A 229 -7.98 -18.52 -4.74
C CYS A 229 -8.97 -19.13 -3.73
N ALA A 230 -8.87 -18.71 -2.47
CA ALA A 230 -9.71 -19.23 -1.40
C ALA A 230 -11.20 -18.87 -1.62
N SER A 231 -11.49 -17.65 -2.09
CA SER A 231 -12.86 -17.23 -2.43
C SER A 231 -13.45 -18.02 -3.59
N LEU A 232 -12.66 -18.37 -4.62
CA LEU A 232 -13.11 -19.25 -5.69
C LEU A 232 -13.44 -20.65 -5.16
N VAL A 233 -12.59 -21.20 -4.30
CA VAL A 233 -12.81 -22.50 -3.66
C VAL A 233 -14.02 -22.51 -2.73
N ASP A 234 -14.28 -21.41 -2.02
CA ASP A 234 -15.48 -21.21 -1.21
C ASP A 234 -16.75 -21.18 -2.08
N SER A 235 -16.68 -20.55 -3.25
CA SER A 235 -17.77 -20.50 -4.23
C SER A 235 -18.06 -21.83 -4.95
N GLY A 236 -17.26 -22.87 -4.72
CA GLY A 236 -17.44 -24.22 -5.28
C GLY A 236 -16.59 -24.55 -6.50
N VAL A 237 -15.67 -23.67 -6.90
CA VAL A 237 -14.65 -23.99 -7.93
C VAL A 237 -13.71 -25.07 -7.39
N THR A 238 -13.27 -25.99 -8.25
CA THR A 238 -12.32 -27.01 -7.83
C THR A 238 -11.01 -26.36 -7.37
N VAL A 239 -10.35 -26.95 -6.37
CA VAL A 239 -9.10 -26.37 -5.84
C VAL A 239 -8.04 -26.26 -6.93
N ARG A 240 -7.98 -27.24 -7.84
CA ARG A 240 -7.06 -27.25 -8.97
C ARG A 240 -7.30 -26.07 -9.91
N ASP A 241 -8.55 -25.84 -10.32
CA ASP A 241 -8.88 -24.76 -11.25
C ASP A 241 -8.68 -23.38 -10.61
N ALA A 242 -9.03 -23.24 -9.32
CA ALA A 242 -8.81 -22.01 -8.58
C ALA A 242 -7.32 -21.67 -8.48
N VAL A 243 -6.48 -22.65 -8.15
CA VAL A 243 -5.02 -22.49 -8.04
C VAL A 243 -4.40 -22.18 -9.40
N LEU A 244 -4.81 -22.87 -10.46
CA LEU A 244 -4.36 -22.57 -11.81
C LEU A 244 -4.66 -21.11 -12.16
N ALA A 245 -5.93 -20.69 -12.02
CA ALA A 245 -6.38 -19.37 -12.41
C ALA A 245 -5.79 -18.20 -11.59
N THR A 246 -5.33 -18.46 -10.36
CA THR A 246 -4.93 -17.38 -9.42
C THR A 246 -3.47 -17.43 -8.97
N MET A 247 -2.89 -18.62 -8.84
CA MET A 247 -1.54 -18.82 -8.29
C MET A 247 -0.54 -19.30 -9.35
N ILE A 248 -0.98 -19.54 -10.59
CA ILE A 248 -0.12 -20.00 -11.70
C ILE A 248 -0.24 -19.06 -12.90
N GLU A 249 -1.43 -18.95 -13.51
CA GLU A 249 -1.64 -18.13 -14.72
C GLU A 249 -1.18 -16.67 -14.54
N PRO A 250 -1.41 -16.00 -13.39
CA PRO A 250 -0.95 -14.62 -13.23
C PRO A 250 0.56 -14.45 -13.01
N LEU A 251 1.30 -15.54 -12.78
CA LEU A 251 2.73 -15.48 -12.47
C LEU A 251 3.63 -15.62 -13.70
N THR A 252 3.16 -16.29 -14.75
CA THR A 252 3.99 -16.58 -15.93
C THR A 252 3.15 -16.94 -17.14
N ASP A 253 3.58 -16.43 -18.30
CA ASP A 253 3.10 -16.85 -19.62
C ASP A 253 4.00 -17.95 -20.25
N GLU A 254 5.13 -18.29 -19.62
CA GLU A 254 6.09 -19.25 -20.16
C GLU A 254 5.60 -20.70 -19.94
N PRO A 255 5.41 -21.50 -21.02
CA PRO A 255 4.83 -22.83 -20.90
C PRO A 255 5.63 -23.81 -20.02
N ASP A 256 6.96 -23.72 -20.04
CA ASP A 256 7.84 -24.60 -19.28
C ASP A 256 7.78 -24.27 -17.78
N VAL A 257 7.85 -22.98 -17.43
CA VAL A 257 7.69 -22.51 -16.05
C VAL A 257 6.31 -22.87 -15.54
N LYS A 258 5.26 -22.61 -16.32
CA LYS A 258 3.88 -22.97 -15.99
C LYS A 258 3.72 -24.46 -15.68
N SER A 259 4.31 -25.33 -16.50
CA SER A 259 4.25 -26.78 -16.29
C SER A 259 4.91 -27.18 -14.97
N ALA A 260 6.07 -26.60 -14.65
CA ALA A 260 6.75 -26.83 -13.37
C ALA A 260 5.92 -26.36 -12.17
N LEU A 261 5.26 -25.19 -12.25
CA LEU A 261 4.39 -24.68 -11.18
C LEU A 261 3.18 -25.59 -10.95
N ILE A 262 2.60 -26.16 -12.02
CA ILE A 262 1.49 -27.13 -11.92
C ILE A 262 1.95 -28.40 -11.21
N GLU A 263 3.14 -28.93 -11.53
CA GLU A 263 3.68 -30.12 -10.83
C GLU A 263 3.88 -29.86 -9.33
N ILE A 264 4.34 -28.67 -8.96
CA ILE A 264 4.48 -28.27 -7.55
C ILE A 264 3.11 -28.18 -6.88
N ALA A 265 2.11 -27.60 -7.55
CA ALA A 265 0.75 -27.50 -7.04
C ALA A 265 0.11 -28.88 -6.82
N ASP A 266 0.21 -29.78 -7.79
CA ASP A 266 -0.32 -31.16 -7.72
C ASP A 266 0.38 -32.01 -6.64
N ALA A 267 1.60 -31.64 -6.22
CA ALA A 267 2.30 -32.29 -5.11
C ALA A 267 1.82 -31.82 -3.72
N VAL A 268 1.27 -30.61 -3.61
CA VAL A 268 0.86 -29.99 -2.34
C VAL A 268 -0.64 -30.18 -2.06
N ILE A 269 -1.48 -30.09 -3.10
CA ILE A 269 -2.95 -29.99 -2.97
C ILE A 269 -3.64 -31.35 -3.21
N ARG A 270 -3.01 -32.44 -2.80
CA ARG A 270 -3.61 -33.79 -2.94
C ARG A 270 -4.80 -34.02 -2.03
#